data_AF-V6ID97-F1
#
_entry.id   AF-V6ID97-F1
#
_cell.length_a   1.000
_cell.length_b   1.000
_cell.length_c   1.000
_cell.angle_alpha   90.00
_cell.angle_beta   90.00
_cell.angle_gamma   90.00
#
_symmetry.space_group_name_H-M   'P 1'
#
loop_
_entity.id
_entity.type
_entity.pdbx_description
1 polymer ?
#
loop_
_entity_poly.entity_id
_entity_poly.type
_entity_poly.pdbx_seq_one_letter_code
_entity_poly.pdbx_strand_id
1 'polypeptide(L)'
;MELNDFDEHTGYLKNPPPLIFPTFEDFKKCYNAMANKNKTLEILKIYCKDLRSNGVIPKYIVLGGSYLRNHSSITGKLKILACFGTGVNIDHRAITNHLTKNGDQAKKYKEWLEPIGRITLSDPNNEESLLNQPSVTDLRKDHSLTNRFEKVGLVCLSFNEVLQ
;
A
#
# COMPACT_ATOMS: atom_id res chain seq x y z
N MET A 1 -24.69 -1.85 3.34
CA MET A 1 -23.73 -2.69 4.08
C MET A 1 -24.30 -2.79 5.47
N GLU A 2 -24.65 -4.00 5.88
CA GLU A 2 -25.34 -4.24 7.15
C GLU A 2 -24.30 -4.40 8.26
N LEU A 3 -24.67 -4.14 9.53
CA LEU A 3 -23.78 -4.37 10.68
C LEU A 3 -23.21 -5.80 10.68
N ASN A 4 -23.94 -6.75 10.08
CA ASN A 4 -23.62 -8.17 9.95
C ASN A 4 -22.39 -8.47 9.08
N ASP A 5 -21.92 -7.52 8.26
CA ASP A 5 -20.73 -7.68 7.41
C ASP A 5 -19.41 -7.64 8.21
N PHE A 6 -19.48 -7.30 9.50
CA PHE A 6 -18.34 -7.17 10.41
C PHE A 6 -18.33 -8.27 11.48
N ASP A 7 -17.14 -8.70 11.86
CA ASP A 7 -16.87 -9.57 12.98
C ASP A 7 -17.03 -8.78 14.28
N GLU A 8 -17.86 -9.27 15.18
CA GLU A 8 -18.29 -8.53 16.39
C GLU A 8 -17.19 -8.45 17.46
N HIS A 9 -16.22 -9.37 17.42
CA HIS A 9 -15.14 -9.44 18.40
C HIS A 9 -13.93 -8.60 17.99
N THR A 10 -13.68 -8.51 16.69
CA THR A 10 -12.49 -7.86 16.14
C THR A 10 -12.80 -6.54 15.43
N GLY A 11 -14.06 -6.32 15.05
CA GLY A 11 -14.51 -5.19 14.22
C GLY A 11 -14.16 -5.32 12.74
N TYR A 12 -13.48 -6.41 12.32
CA TYR A 12 -13.01 -6.62 10.94
C TYR A 12 -14.15 -6.96 9.98
N LEU A 13 -14.02 -6.61 8.69
CA LEU A 13 -14.92 -7.16 7.66
C LEU A 13 -14.76 -8.69 7.63
N LYS A 14 -15.87 -9.42 7.70
CA LYS A 14 -15.89 -10.88 7.56
C LYS A 14 -15.36 -11.30 6.18
N ASN A 15 -15.67 -10.52 5.15
CA ASN A 15 -15.27 -10.75 3.76
C ASN A 15 -14.66 -9.46 3.15
N PRO A 16 -13.37 -9.16 3.38
CA PRO A 16 -12.74 -7.99 2.80
C PRO A 16 -12.65 -8.10 1.27
N PRO A 17 -12.71 -6.98 0.51
CA PRO A 17 -12.54 -7.02 -0.93
C PRO A 17 -11.19 -7.66 -1.33
N PRO A 18 -11.12 -8.34 -2.49
CA PRO A 18 -9.89 -8.99 -2.94
C PRO A 18 -8.76 -7.98 -3.19
N LEU A 19 -7.52 -8.47 -3.20
CA LEU A 19 -6.37 -7.71 -3.69
C LEU A 19 -6.47 -7.71 -5.22
N ILE A 20 -6.37 -6.54 -5.83
CA ILE A 20 -6.39 -6.40 -7.29
C ILE A 20 -5.02 -5.99 -7.82
N PHE A 21 -4.74 -6.34 -9.09
CA PHE A 21 -3.45 -6.13 -9.76
C PHE A 21 -3.61 -5.27 -11.03
N PRO A 22 -4.05 -4.01 -10.92
CA PRO A 22 -4.16 -3.12 -12.07
C PRO A 22 -2.79 -2.66 -12.55
N THR A 23 -2.72 -2.16 -13.78
CA THR A 23 -1.58 -1.36 -14.23
C THR A 23 -1.53 -0.04 -13.46
N PHE A 24 -0.33 0.55 -13.32
CA PHE A 24 -0.23 1.88 -12.68
C PHE A 24 -1.04 2.96 -13.41
N GLU A 25 -1.16 2.88 -14.73
CA GLU A 25 -1.92 3.87 -15.52
C GLU A 25 -3.43 3.73 -15.28
N ASP A 26 -3.97 2.51 -15.22
CA ASP A 26 -5.39 2.31 -14.91
C ASP A 26 -5.71 2.71 -13.47
N PHE A 27 -4.81 2.41 -12.53
CA PHE A 27 -4.91 2.88 -11.16
C PHE A 27 -4.95 4.41 -11.07
N LYS A 28 -4.07 5.11 -11.80
CA LYS A 28 -4.03 6.57 -11.83
C LYS A 28 -5.30 7.18 -12.42
N LYS A 29 -5.87 6.59 -13.48
CA LYS A 29 -7.12 7.06 -14.10
C LYS A 29 -8.27 7.11 -13.10
N CYS A 30 -8.35 6.17 -12.15
CA CYS A 30 -9.40 6.16 -11.13
C CYS A 30 -9.40 7.40 -10.23
N TYR A 31 -8.26 8.08 -10.08
CA TYR A 31 -8.10 9.17 -9.11
C TYR A 31 -7.68 10.50 -9.74
N ASN A 32 -7.55 10.56 -11.07
CA ASN A 32 -7.05 11.74 -11.81
C ASN A 32 -7.90 13.01 -11.62
N ALA A 33 -9.17 12.88 -11.26
CA ALA A 33 -10.09 14.00 -11.03
C ALA A 33 -10.02 14.54 -9.60
N MET A 34 -9.28 13.89 -8.69
CA MET A 34 -9.23 14.22 -7.27
C MET A 34 -7.88 14.87 -6.91
N ALA A 35 -7.85 16.20 -6.76
CA ALA A 35 -6.61 16.98 -6.59
C ALA A 35 -5.66 16.45 -5.49
N ASN A 36 -6.16 16.16 -4.29
CA ASN A 36 -5.33 15.61 -3.20
C ASN A 36 -4.75 14.23 -3.53
N LYS A 37 -5.49 13.45 -4.33
CA LYS A 37 -5.04 12.13 -4.73
C LYS A 37 -4.01 12.18 -5.85
N ASN A 38 -4.16 13.12 -6.78
CA ASN A 38 -3.13 13.40 -7.77
C ASN A 38 -1.81 13.75 -7.09
N LYS A 39 -1.85 14.66 -6.11
CA LYS A 39 -0.68 14.99 -5.31
C LYS A 39 -0.10 13.75 -4.61
N THR A 40 -0.94 12.91 -4.02
CA THR A 40 -0.48 11.68 -3.36
C THR A 40 0.16 10.70 -4.35
N LEU A 41 -0.36 10.59 -5.59
CA LEU A 41 0.25 9.77 -6.66
C LEU A 41 1.59 10.32 -7.12
N GLU A 42 1.73 11.65 -7.25
CA GLU A 42 3.01 12.29 -7.55
C GLU A 42 4.04 12.02 -6.45
N ILE A 43 3.62 12.14 -5.18
CA ILE A 43 4.47 11.83 -4.02
C ILE A 43 4.83 10.34 -3.98
N LEU A 44 3.90 9.43 -4.34
CA LEU A 44 4.19 8.01 -4.47
C LEU A 44 5.32 7.75 -5.49
N LYS A 45 5.27 8.40 -6.66
CA LYS A 45 6.34 8.29 -7.66
C LYS A 45 7.68 8.79 -7.13
N ILE A 46 7.68 9.93 -6.43
CA ILE A 46 8.90 10.50 -5.84
C ILE A 46 9.48 9.55 -4.79
N TYR A 47 8.63 9.00 -3.91
CA TYR A 47 9.04 8.01 -2.92
C TYR A 47 9.63 6.75 -3.56
N CYS A 48 8.99 6.20 -4.61
CA CYS A 48 9.55 5.04 -5.32
C CYS A 48 10.90 5.35 -5.99
N LYS A 49 11.08 6.58 -6.53
CA LYS A 49 12.37 7.01 -7.07
C LYS A 49 13.44 7.05 -5.98
N ASP A 50 13.12 7.59 -4.81
CA ASP A 50 14.01 7.63 -3.65
C ASP A 50 14.38 6.23 -3.17
N LEU A 51 13.42 5.31 -3.07
CA LEU A 51 13.69 3.89 -2.78
C LEU A 51 14.73 3.30 -3.75
N ARG A 52 14.52 3.47 -5.05
CA ARG A 52 15.42 2.95 -6.09
C ARG A 52 16.82 3.55 -5.99
N SER A 53 16.92 4.86 -5.77
CA SER A 53 18.21 5.54 -5.60
C SER A 53 19.00 5.07 -4.38
N ASN A 54 18.33 4.53 -3.37
CA ASN A 54 18.94 3.97 -2.16
C ASN A 54 19.08 2.44 -2.19
N GLY A 55 18.95 1.81 -3.36
CA GLY A 55 19.09 0.35 -3.52
C GLY A 55 17.93 -0.47 -2.95
N VAL A 56 16.83 0.17 -2.56
CA VAL A 56 15.60 -0.50 -2.12
C VAL A 56 14.71 -0.67 -3.34
N ILE A 57 14.75 -1.85 -3.96
CA ILE A 57 14.01 -2.13 -5.20
C ILE A 57 13.02 -3.27 -4.95
N PRO A 58 11.79 -2.96 -4.46
CA PRO A 58 10.72 -3.94 -4.38
C PRO A 58 10.36 -4.45 -5.77
N LYS A 59 9.80 -5.66 -5.81
CA LYS A 59 9.14 -6.14 -7.02
C LYS A 59 7.74 -5.54 -7.15
N TYR A 60 7.00 -5.51 -6.04
CA TYR A 60 5.70 -4.86 -5.96
C TYR A 60 5.60 -3.94 -4.76
N ILE A 61 4.62 -3.05 -4.83
CA ILE A 61 4.09 -2.33 -3.68
C ILE A 61 2.61 -2.69 -3.52
N VAL A 62 2.22 -3.13 -2.32
CA VAL A 62 0.83 -3.27 -1.95
C VAL A 62 0.38 -1.98 -1.28
N LEU A 63 -0.68 -1.42 -1.84
CA LEU A 63 -1.29 -0.16 -1.45
C LEU A 63 -2.57 -0.44 -0.67
N GLY A 64 -2.69 0.23 0.46
CA GLY A 64 -3.89 0.31 1.27
C GLY A 64 -4.09 1.74 1.75
N GLY A 65 -4.86 1.95 2.81
CA GLY A 65 -5.05 3.30 3.33
C GLY A 65 -6.33 3.96 2.83
N SER A 66 -6.72 5.03 3.53
CA SER A 66 -7.92 5.83 3.24
C SER A 66 -7.83 6.53 1.88
N TYR A 67 -6.63 6.58 1.29
CA TYR A 67 -6.44 7.04 -0.08
C TYR A 67 -7.32 6.29 -1.09
N LEU A 68 -7.57 4.99 -0.91
CA LEU A 68 -8.26 4.17 -1.90
C LEU A 68 -9.80 4.34 -1.93
N ARG A 69 -10.35 5.23 -1.08
CA ARG A 69 -11.79 5.57 -1.02
C ARG A 69 -12.32 6.24 -2.28
N ASN A 70 -13.59 6.15 -2.62
CA ASN A 70 -14.12 6.81 -3.83
C ASN A 70 -14.54 8.28 -3.62
N HIS A 71 -13.82 9.01 -2.75
CA HIS A 71 -14.03 10.44 -2.52
C HIS A 71 -12.73 11.14 -2.13
N SER A 72 -12.72 12.47 -2.19
CA SER A 72 -11.60 13.30 -1.73
C SER A 72 -11.65 13.47 -0.22
N SER A 73 -10.64 12.94 0.49
CA SER A 73 -10.43 13.21 1.91
C SER A 73 -9.11 13.95 2.12
N ILE A 74 -9.11 14.95 3.00
CA ILE A 74 -7.91 15.70 3.38
C ILE A 74 -6.96 14.89 4.30
N THR A 75 -7.45 13.85 4.96
CA THR A 75 -6.66 12.99 5.88
C THR A 75 -6.24 11.67 5.24
N GLY A 76 -6.48 11.52 3.93
CA GLY A 76 -6.32 10.26 3.22
C GLY A 76 -4.87 9.88 2.95
N LYS A 77 -4.21 9.14 3.85
CA LYS A 77 -2.87 8.58 3.58
C LYS A 77 -2.93 7.29 2.77
N LEU A 78 -1.92 7.09 1.93
CA LEU A 78 -1.65 5.86 1.20
C LEU A 78 -0.68 5.00 2.00
N LYS A 79 -1.14 3.82 2.45
CA LYS A 79 -0.29 2.87 3.17
C LYS A 79 0.46 2.00 2.18
N ILE A 80 1.74 1.75 2.43
CA ILE A 80 2.63 1.05 1.49
C ILE A 80 3.31 -0.12 2.18
N LEU A 81 3.10 -1.32 1.65
CA LEU A 81 3.84 -2.53 2.00
C LEU A 81 4.71 -2.95 0.81
N ALA A 82 6.03 -2.95 1.00
CA ALA A 82 6.98 -3.31 -0.05
C ALA A 82 7.19 -4.83 -0.15
N CYS A 83 7.14 -5.38 -1.36
CA CYS A 83 7.22 -6.82 -1.59
C CYS A 83 8.49 -7.18 -2.34
N PHE A 84 9.30 -8.06 -1.77
CA PHE A 84 10.57 -8.52 -2.35
C PHE A 84 10.53 -10.02 -2.66
N GLY A 85 11.30 -10.46 -3.64
CA GLY A 85 11.54 -11.89 -3.87
C GLY A 85 12.57 -12.46 -2.91
N THR A 86 12.59 -13.78 -2.76
CA THR A 86 13.70 -14.49 -2.10
C THR A 86 15.03 -14.18 -2.77
N GLY A 87 16.09 -14.01 -1.97
CA GLY A 87 17.44 -13.73 -2.45
C GLY A 87 17.75 -12.24 -2.68
N VAL A 88 16.76 -11.34 -2.57
CA VAL A 88 17.03 -9.90 -2.55
C VAL A 88 17.59 -9.51 -1.19
N ASN A 89 18.88 -9.17 -1.14
CA ASN A 89 19.52 -8.65 0.06
C ASN A 89 19.43 -7.11 0.05
N ILE A 90 18.89 -6.55 1.13
CA ILE A 90 18.66 -5.11 1.28
C ILE A 90 19.26 -4.71 2.61
N ASP A 91 19.99 -3.59 2.62
CA ASP A 91 20.52 -3.04 3.85
C ASP A 91 19.40 -2.80 4.88
N HIS A 92 19.55 -3.37 6.08
CA HIS A 92 18.60 -3.23 7.17
C HIS A 92 18.35 -1.76 7.56
N ARG A 93 19.36 -0.89 7.47
CA ARG A 93 19.23 0.55 7.70
C ARG A 93 18.37 1.18 6.62
N ALA A 94 18.52 0.78 5.35
CA ALA A 94 17.68 1.27 4.27
C ALA A 94 16.22 0.84 4.46
N ILE A 95 15.98 -0.42 4.86
CA ILE A 95 14.64 -0.89 5.23
C ILE A 95 14.05 -0.03 6.36
N THR A 96 14.80 0.17 7.43
CA THR A 96 14.33 0.94 8.60
C THR A 96 14.00 2.38 8.21
N ASN A 97 14.88 3.02 7.44
CA ASN A 97 14.77 4.43 7.07
C ASN A 97 13.63 4.73 6.09
N HIS A 98 13.35 3.81 5.15
CA HIS A 98 12.39 4.07 4.09
C HIS A 98 11.08 3.27 4.25
N LEU A 99 11.12 2.03 4.74
CA LEU A 99 9.98 1.11 4.72
C LEU A 99 9.23 1.04 6.05
N THR A 100 9.55 1.91 7.01
CA THR A 100 8.84 1.98 8.30
C THR A 100 8.29 3.37 8.54
N LYS A 101 7.15 3.47 9.21
CA LYS A 101 6.49 4.76 9.52
C LYS A 101 7.36 5.73 10.31
N ASN A 102 8.34 5.21 11.06
CA ASN A 102 9.24 6.00 11.91
C ASN A 102 10.61 6.25 11.27
N GLY A 103 10.86 5.73 10.06
CA GLY A 103 12.10 5.93 9.33
C GLY A 103 12.28 7.40 8.91
N ASP A 104 13.51 7.91 9.00
CA ASP A 104 13.76 9.33 8.76
C ASP A 104 13.50 9.76 7.32
N GLN A 105 13.71 8.85 6.35
CA GLN A 105 13.39 9.10 4.95
C GLN A 105 11.88 9.01 4.72
N ALA A 106 11.20 8.02 5.32
CA ALA A 106 9.75 7.88 5.26
C ALA A 106 9.01 9.12 5.82
N LYS A 107 9.55 9.74 6.89
CA LYS A 107 8.95 10.94 7.51
C LYS A 107 8.82 12.12 6.56
N LYS A 108 9.66 12.22 5.52
CA LYS A 108 9.56 13.26 4.48
C LYS A 108 8.22 13.22 3.74
N TYR A 109 7.56 12.07 3.71
CA TYR A 109 6.32 11.81 2.98
C TYR A 109 5.11 11.60 3.88
N LYS A 110 5.26 11.74 5.21
CA LYS A 110 4.27 11.32 6.22
C LYS A 110 2.87 11.93 6.07
N GLU A 111 2.75 13.07 5.38
CA GLU A 111 1.45 13.72 5.14
C GLU A 111 0.63 12.99 4.06
N TRP A 112 1.28 12.25 3.16
CA TRP A 112 0.66 11.58 2.01
C TRP A 112 0.77 10.06 2.08
N LEU A 113 1.92 9.57 2.53
CA LEU A 113 2.29 8.16 2.52
C LEU A 113 2.60 7.65 3.93
N GLU A 114 2.34 6.38 4.16
CA GLU A 114 2.73 5.67 5.37
C GLU A 114 3.31 4.29 5.00
N PRO A 115 4.64 4.16 4.90
CA PRO A 115 5.27 2.86 4.77
C PRO A 115 5.04 2.04 6.03
N ILE A 116 4.45 0.86 5.88
CA ILE A 116 4.07 0.01 7.03
C ILE A 116 4.98 -1.21 7.19
N GLY A 117 5.84 -1.48 6.21
CA GLY A 117 6.83 -2.54 6.31
C GLY A 117 7.23 -3.14 4.97
N ARG A 118 7.76 -4.36 5.07
CA ARG A 118 8.12 -5.19 3.94
C ARG A 118 7.69 -6.63 4.14
N ILE A 119 7.52 -7.35 3.04
CA ILE A 119 7.36 -8.80 3.01
C ILE A 119 8.33 -9.41 1.99
N THR A 120 8.73 -10.66 2.25
CA THR A 120 9.54 -11.46 1.34
C THR A 120 8.70 -12.62 0.84
N LEU A 121 8.56 -12.72 -0.47
CA LEU A 121 7.76 -13.72 -1.16
C LEU A 121 8.68 -14.84 -1.65
N SER A 122 8.33 -16.09 -1.31
CA SER A 122 8.99 -17.30 -1.81
C SER A 122 8.89 -17.41 -3.32
N ASP A 123 7.68 -17.19 -3.86
CA ASP A 123 7.46 -17.00 -5.28
C ASP A 123 6.77 -15.65 -5.50
N PRO A 124 7.50 -14.61 -5.89
CA PRO A 124 6.92 -13.32 -6.17
C PRO A 124 6.22 -13.27 -7.54
N ASN A 125 6.15 -14.33 -8.34
CA ASN A 125 5.30 -14.33 -9.54
C ASN A 125 3.91 -14.92 -9.24
N ASN A 126 3.75 -15.59 -8.10
CA ASN A 126 2.48 -16.16 -7.69
C ASN A 126 1.72 -15.15 -6.80
N GLU A 127 0.59 -14.66 -7.30
CA GLU A 127 -0.31 -13.75 -6.58
C GLU A 127 -0.82 -14.36 -5.26
N GLU A 128 -0.99 -15.68 -5.20
CA GLU A 128 -1.42 -16.39 -4.00
C GLU A 128 -0.39 -16.26 -2.86
N SER A 129 0.90 -16.14 -3.19
CA SER A 129 1.97 -15.89 -2.22
C SER A 129 1.79 -14.58 -1.48
N LEU A 130 1.14 -13.57 -2.07
CA LEU A 130 0.80 -12.29 -1.44
C LEU A 130 -0.43 -12.42 -0.54
N LEU A 131 -1.45 -13.17 -0.98
CA LEU A 131 -2.71 -13.33 -0.26
C LEU A 131 -2.51 -13.98 1.12
N ASN A 132 -1.55 -14.90 1.22
CA ASN A 132 -1.26 -15.65 2.43
C ASN A 132 -0.31 -14.91 3.41
N GLN A 133 0.14 -13.70 3.08
CA GLN A 133 1.03 -12.94 3.97
C GLN A 133 0.24 -12.31 5.13
N PRO A 134 0.67 -12.51 6.40
CA PRO A 134 0.04 -11.89 7.55
C PRO A 134 -0.07 -10.36 7.41
N SER A 135 0.99 -9.68 6.99
CA SER A 135 0.98 -8.21 6.83
C SER A 135 0.02 -7.71 5.74
N VAL A 136 -0.23 -8.50 4.69
CA VAL A 136 -1.26 -8.18 3.68
C VAL A 136 -2.65 -8.36 4.28
N THR A 137 -2.85 -9.42 5.05
CA THR A 137 -4.10 -9.66 5.78
C THR A 137 -4.37 -8.56 6.81
N ASP A 138 -3.36 -8.13 7.56
CA ASP A 138 -3.47 -7.05 8.54
C ASP A 138 -3.80 -5.72 7.84
N LEU A 139 -3.16 -5.43 6.72
CA LEU A 139 -3.44 -4.22 5.94
C LEU A 139 -4.88 -4.22 5.35
N ARG A 140 -5.40 -5.38 4.93
CA ARG A 140 -6.81 -5.52 4.51
C ARG A 140 -7.78 -5.21 5.64
N LYS A 141 -7.39 -5.54 6.86
CA LYS A 141 -8.18 -5.43 8.08
C LYS A 141 -8.00 -4.09 8.79
N ASP A 142 -7.08 -3.25 8.33
CA ASP A 142 -6.73 -2.01 8.98
C ASP A 142 -7.92 -1.05 9.11
N HIS A 143 -8.29 -0.71 10.34
CA HIS A 143 -9.39 0.19 10.68
C HIS A 143 -8.96 1.62 11.00
N SER A 144 -7.66 1.95 10.89
CA SER A 144 -7.24 3.36 10.81
C SER A 144 -7.78 4.02 9.53
N LEU A 145 -8.22 3.18 8.58
CA LEU A 145 -9.29 3.49 7.66
C LEU A 145 -10.56 3.70 8.49
N THR A 146 -10.94 4.92 8.84
CA THR A 146 -12.31 5.24 9.33
C THR A 146 -13.38 4.67 8.38
N ASN A 147 -13.75 3.40 8.55
CA ASN A 147 -14.34 2.58 7.51
C ASN A 147 -15.59 1.86 8.02
N ARG A 148 -16.64 2.64 8.32
CA ARG A 148 -17.95 2.02 8.57
C ARG A 148 -18.71 1.73 7.29
N PHE A 149 -18.38 2.35 6.14
CA PHE A 149 -19.26 2.31 4.96
C PHE A 149 -18.61 2.25 3.56
N GLU A 150 -17.29 2.06 3.40
CA GLU A 150 -16.66 2.14 2.06
C GLU A 150 -15.87 0.89 1.64
N LYS A 151 -16.16 0.36 0.44
CA LYS A 151 -15.47 -0.76 -0.19
C LYS A 151 -14.07 -0.34 -0.62
N VAL A 152 -13.13 -0.36 0.29
CA VAL A 152 -11.72 -0.05 -0.01
C VAL A 152 -10.93 -1.35 0.00
N GLY A 153 -10.67 -1.88 -1.20
CA GLY A 153 -9.79 -3.05 -1.37
C GLY A 153 -8.32 -2.68 -1.26
N LEU A 154 -7.44 -3.67 -1.46
CA LEU A 154 -6.01 -3.42 -1.64
C LEU A 154 -5.66 -3.43 -3.12
N VAL A 155 -4.63 -2.66 -3.47
CA VAL A 155 -4.09 -2.61 -4.84
C VAL A 155 -2.63 -3.05 -4.81
N CYS A 156 -2.25 -4.00 -5.64
CA CYS A 156 -0.85 -4.38 -5.85
C CYS A 156 -0.37 -3.81 -7.17
N LEU A 157 0.73 -3.06 -7.15
CA LEU A 157 1.33 -2.47 -8.34
C LEU A 157 2.75 -2.97 -8.53
N SER A 158 3.15 -3.16 -9.79
CA SER A 158 4.55 -3.36 -10.16
C SER A 158 5.36 -2.12 -9.78
N PHE A 159 6.45 -2.31 -9.03
CA PHE A 159 7.31 -1.19 -8.63
C PHE A 159 7.89 -0.45 -9.83
N ASN A 160 8.27 -1.19 -10.88
CA ASN A 160 8.84 -0.62 -12.08
C ASN A 160 7.81 0.20 -12.89
N GLU A 161 6.54 -0.19 -12.89
CA GLU A 161 5.48 0.59 -13.57
C GLU A 161 5.25 1.94 -12.89
N VAL A 162 5.34 2.01 -11.56
CA VAL A 162 5.18 3.27 -10.81
C VAL A 162 6.28 4.28 -11.16
N LEU A 163 7.45 3.78 -11.58
CA LEU A 163 8.60 4.61 -11.94
C LEU A 163 8.57 5.17 -13.37
N GLN A 164 7.72 4.61 -14.24
CA GLN A 164 7.50 5.09 -15.60
C GLN A 164 6.66 6.36 -15.60
#